data_AF-A0A0D0F4I8-F1
#
_entry.id   AF-A0A0D0F4I8-F1
#
_cell.length_a   1.000
_cell.length_b   1.000
_cell.length_c   1.000
_cell.angle_alpha   90.00
_cell.angle_beta   90.00
_cell.angle_gamma   90.00
#
_symmetry.space_group_name_H-M   'P 1'
#
loop_
_entity.id
_entity.type
_entity.pdbx_description
1 polymer ?
#
loop_
_entity_poly.entity_id
_entity_poly.type
_entity_poly.pdbx_seq_one_letter_code
_entity_poly.pdbx_strand_id
1 'polypeptide(L)'
;MVNFISAQTKSNDYFSLYKGGEKYLKPIKYILFEIDKDNEAEKKEDESKIYFYIKRQRFIFDIKKYKKDTCSTAILKKLKLENAENLQNKACEFFKKKKGEIEKQKKVTLVYPPAGCQSYFKVYVLEKINNNELIKYEVDWEYSEF
;
A
#
# COMPACT_ATOMS: atom_id res chain seq x y z
N MET A 1 -8.55 -28.67 11.94
CA MET A 1 -8.11 -28.55 10.53
C MET A 1 -7.95 -27.06 10.25
N VAL A 2 -6.71 -26.56 10.20
CA VAL A 2 -6.44 -25.13 9.99
C VAL A 2 -6.43 -24.90 8.49
N ASN A 3 -7.46 -24.24 7.97
CA ASN A 3 -7.49 -23.79 6.58
C ASN A 3 -6.41 -22.70 6.41
N PHE A 4 -5.21 -23.11 6.02
CA PHE A 4 -4.26 -22.21 5.37
C PHE A 4 -4.85 -21.87 4.00
N ILE A 5 -5.60 -20.77 3.93
CA ILE A 5 -5.91 -20.13 2.67
C ILE A 5 -4.56 -19.61 2.17
N SER A 6 -3.89 -20.37 1.29
CA SER A 6 -2.80 -19.85 0.48
C SER A 6 -3.41 -18.81 -0.45
N ALA A 7 -3.48 -17.56 0.01
CA ALA A 7 -3.78 -16.44 -0.87
C ALA A 7 -2.74 -16.47 -1.99
N GLN A 8 -3.17 -16.78 -3.22
CA GLN A 8 -2.27 -16.85 -4.36
C GLN A 8 -1.61 -15.48 -4.53
N THR A 9 -0.31 -15.42 -4.33
CA THR A 9 0.45 -14.17 -4.49
C THR A 9 0.52 -13.82 -5.98
N LYS A 10 0.17 -12.59 -6.32
CA LYS A 10 0.23 -12.05 -7.69
C LYS A 10 1.62 -11.50 -7.97
N SER A 11 1.99 -11.35 -9.23
CA SER A 11 3.26 -10.72 -9.61
C SER A 11 3.43 -9.31 -9.02
N ASN A 12 2.33 -8.56 -8.87
CA ASN A 12 2.33 -7.22 -8.29
C ASN A 12 2.49 -7.20 -6.74
N ASP A 13 2.43 -8.36 -6.08
CA ASP A 13 2.73 -8.48 -4.65
C ASP A 13 4.24 -8.43 -4.38
N TYR A 14 5.07 -8.44 -5.43
CA TYR A 14 6.51 -8.43 -5.34
C TYR A 14 7.11 -7.11 -5.82
N PHE A 15 8.27 -6.77 -5.28
CA PHE A 15 9.15 -5.72 -5.77
C PHE A 15 10.55 -6.27 -6.06
N SER A 16 11.30 -5.56 -6.88
CA SER A 16 12.73 -5.79 -7.12
C SER A 16 13.46 -4.46 -7.03
N LEU A 17 14.70 -4.45 -6.53
CA LEU A 17 15.49 -3.23 -6.43
C LEU A 17 16.06 -2.77 -7.78
N TYR A 18 16.12 -3.66 -8.77
CA TYR A 18 16.60 -3.39 -10.13
C TYR A 18 16.00 -4.40 -11.11
N LYS A 19 16.02 -4.07 -12.41
CA LYS A 19 15.49 -4.92 -13.49
C LYS A 19 16.28 -6.24 -13.55
N GLY A 20 15.56 -7.37 -13.53
CA GLY A 20 16.16 -8.71 -13.51
C GLY A 20 16.71 -9.14 -12.15
N GLY A 21 16.55 -8.30 -11.11
CA GLY A 21 16.92 -8.65 -9.74
C GLY A 21 15.95 -9.63 -9.08
N GLU A 22 16.34 -10.06 -7.88
CA GLU A 22 15.48 -10.88 -7.03
C GLU A 22 14.16 -10.19 -6.71
N LYS A 23 13.12 -11.00 -6.51
CA LYS A 23 11.77 -10.56 -6.15
C LYS A 23 11.54 -10.77 -4.66
N TYR A 24 11.03 -9.73 -3.99
CA TYR A 24 10.69 -9.75 -2.58
C TYR A 24 9.23 -9.38 -2.39
N LEU A 25 8.54 -10.00 -1.43
CA LEU A 25 7.16 -9.63 -1.11
C LEU A 25 7.12 -8.21 -0.54
N LYS A 26 6.19 -7.42 -1.06
CA LYS A 26 5.90 -6.07 -0.55
C LYS A 26 5.32 -6.16 0.86
N PRO A 27 5.87 -5.42 1.84
CA PRO A 27 5.21 -5.23 3.12
C PRO A 27 3.80 -4.65 2.93
N ILE A 28 2.82 -5.20 3.66
CA ILE A 28 1.44 -4.73 3.62
C ILE A 28 1.27 -3.54 4.56
N LYS A 29 0.57 -2.50 4.08
CA LYS A 29 0.26 -1.27 4.80
C LYS A 29 -1.23 -1.01 4.76
N TYR A 30 -1.80 -0.62 5.88
CA TYR A 30 -3.23 -0.33 6.02
C TYR A 30 -3.41 1.13 6.40
N ILE A 31 -4.26 1.85 5.67
CA ILE A 31 -4.58 3.24 5.92
C ILE A 31 -6.07 3.33 6.18
N LEU A 32 -6.46 3.96 7.28
CA LEU A 32 -7.86 4.22 7.56
C LEU A 32 -8.26 5.54 6.90
N PHE A 33 -9.32 5.50 6.09
CA PHE A 33 -9.93 6.67 5.48
C PHE A 33 -11.06 7.17 6.37
N GLU A 34 -10.93 8.38 6.91
CA GLU A 34 -11.93 9.02 7.78
C GLU A 34 -12.23 10.44 7.27
N ILE A 35 -13.16 10.56 6.31
CA ILE A 35 -13.49 11.85 5.68
C ILE A 35 -13.97 12.92 6.68
N ASP A 36 -14.72 12.51 7.71
CA ASP A 36 -15.29 13.44 8.70
C ASP A 36 -14.27 13.98 9.71
N LYS A 37 -13.07 13.38 9.77
CA LYS A 37 -12.03 13.72 10.75
C LYS A 37 -10.78 14.31 10.14
N ASP A 38 -10.58 14.13 8.85
CA ASP A 38 -9.41 14.62 8.13
C ASP A 38 -9.86 15.67 7.12
N ASN A 39 -9.62 16.94 7.46
CA ASN A 39 -9.95 18.09 6.61
C ASN A 39 -9.20 18.09 5.26
N GLU A 40 -8.23 17.18 5.09
CA GLU A 40 -7.48 16.97 3.85
C GLU A 40 -7.81 15.64 3.17
N ALA A 41 -8.82 14.90 3.66
CA ALA A 41 -9.30 13.69 3.03
C ALA A 41 -10.37 14.01 1.98
N GLU A 42 -10.16 13.53 0.76
CA GLU A 42 -11.12 13.65 -0.34
C GLU A 42 -11.29 12.30 -1.03
N LYS A 43 -12.52 11.97 -1.43
CA LYS A 43 -12.83 10.79 -2.24
C LYS A 43 -13.45 11.23 -3.56
N LYS A 44 -12.88 10.78 -4.68
CA LYS A 44 -13.45 10.97 -6.02
C LYS A 44 -13.72 9.62 -6.65
N GLU A 45 -14.86 9.50 -7.32
CA GLU A 45 -15.22 8.30 -8.09
C GLU A 45 -15.32 8.70 -9.56
N ASP A 46 -14.69 7.92 -10.43
CA ASP A 46 -14.66 8.13 -11.88
C ASP A 46 -14.72 6.78 -12.59
N GLU A 47 -15.88 6.49 -13.17
CA GLU A 47 -16.18 5.25 -13.89
C GLU A 47 -15.78 3.96 -13.14
N SER A 48 -14.54 3.51 -13.37
CA SER A 48 -13.96 2.26 -12.88
C SER A 48 -12.97 2.46 -11.74
N LYS A 49 -12.74 3.71 -11.33
CA LYS A 49 -11.73 4.10 -10.36
C LYS A 49 -12.32 4.86 -9.18
N ILE A 50 -11.72 4.64 -8.02
CA ILE A 50 -11.94 5.42 -6.82
C ILE A 50 -10.59 5.98 -6.40
N TYR A 51 -10.52 7.30 -6.27
CA TYR A 51 -9.35 8.04 -5.81
C TYR A 51 -9.58 8.47 -4.37
N PHE A 52 -8.68 8.04 -3.48
CA PHE A 52 -8.61 8.52 -2.11
C PHE A 52 -7.41 9.45 -2.00
N TYR A 53 -7.68 10.70 -1.68
CA TYR A 53 -6.68 11.70 -1.35
C TYR A 53 -6.61 11.77 0.17
N ILE A 54 -5.42 11.54 0.74
CA ILE A 54 -5.20 11.53 2.19
C ILE A 54 -3.84 12.15 2.47
N LYS A 55 -3.77 13.30 3.13
CA LYS A 55 -2.50 13.96 3.52
C LYS A 55 -1.48 14.04 2.37
N ARG A 56 -1.91 14.61 1.23
CA ARG A 56 -1.11 14.75 -0.02
C ARG A 56 -0.65 13.44 -0.67
N GLN A 57 -1.20 12.31 -0.25
CA GLN A 57 -1.02 11.02 -0.92
C GLN A 57 -2.25 10.71 -1.76
N ARG A 58 -2.05 10.07 -2.92
CA ARG A 58 -3.14 9.59 -3.78
C ARG A 58 -3.13 8.06 -3.81
N PHE A 59 -4.25 7.47 -3.43
CA PHE A 59 -4.48 6.03 -3.49
C PHE A 59 -5.60 5.73 -4.48
N ILE A 60 -5.34 4.81 -5.41
CA ILE A 60 -6.23 4.55 -6.55
C ILE A 60 -6.71 3.11 -6.48
N PHE A 61 -7.98 2.92 -6.23
CA PHE A 61 -8.64 1.66 -6.48
C PHE A 61 -9.12 1.64 -7.94
N ASP A 62 -8.80 0.58 -8.67
CA ASP A 62 -9.32 0.32 -10.03
C ASP A 62 -10.02 -1.03 -10.02
N ILE A 63 -11.33 -1.04 -10.27
CA ILE A 63 -12.16 -2.26 -10.22
C ILE A 63 -11.75 -3.30 -11.27
N LYS A 64 -11.10 -2.88 -12.36
CA LYS A 64 -10.60 -3.78 -13.40
C LYS A 64 -9.32 -4.52 -12.96
N LYS A 65 -8.59 -3.96 -11.99
CA LYS A 65 -7.29 -4.48 -11.51
C LYS A 65 -7.38 -5.15 -10.14
N TYR A 66 -8.18 -4.57 -9.26
CA TYR A 66 -8.22 -4.92 -7.84
C TYR A 66 -9.60 -5.33 -7.38
N LYS A 67 -9.62 -6.12 -6.30
CA LYS A 67 -10.85 -6.47 -5.59
C LYS A 67 -10.97 -5.61 -4.33
N LYS A 68 -12.20 -5.33 -3.93
CA LYS A 68 -12.52 -4.79 -2.62
C LYS A 68 -13.27 -5.85 -1.82
N ASP A 69 -12.98 -5.93 -0.52
CA ASP A 69 -13.65 -6.86 0.39
C ASP A 69 -14.41 -6.06 1.44
N THR A 70 -15.60 -6.54 1.81
CA THR A 70 -16.30 -6.07 3.01
C THR A 70 -15.83 -6.89 4.21
N CYS A 71 -15.47 -6.23 5.31
CA CYS A 71 -15.10 -6.91 6.53
C CYS A 71 -15.59 -6.17 7.79
N SER A 72 -15.58 -6.86 8.91
CA SER A 72 -16.00 -6.28 10.18
C SER A 72 -14.99 -5.24 10.69
N THR A 73 -15.47 -4.15 11.28
CA THR A 73 -14.64 -3.16 11.98
C THR A 73 -13.79 -3.75 13.11
N ALA A 74 -14.13 -4.93 13.61
CA ALA A 74 -13.30 -5.67 14.56
C ALA A 74 -11.88 -5.98 14.04
N ILE A 75 -11.69 -6.05 12.71
CA ILE A 75 -10.36 -6.27 12.12
C ILE A 75 -9.38 -5.14 12.45
N LEU A 76 -9.86 -3.91 12.65
CA LEU A 76 -9.03 -2.74 12.95
C LEU A 76 -8.18 -2.94 14.21
N LYS A 77 -8.65 -3.72 15.19
CA LYS A 77 -7.91 -4.04 16.42
C LYS A 77 -6.69 -4.95 16.16
N LYS A 78 -6.67 -5.65 15.03
CA LYS A 78 -5.61 -6.60 14.64
C LYS A 78 -4.64 -6.00 13.62
N LEU A 79 -4.99 -4.87 13.01
CA LEU A 79 -4.20 -4.24 11.96
C LEU A 79 -3.34 -3.13 12.54
N LYS A 80 -2.08 -3.07 12.08
CA LYS A 80 -1.25 -1.89 12.28
C LYS A 80 -1.63 -0.84 11.23
N LEU A 81 -2.36 0.18 11.67
CA LEU A 81 -2.69 1.31 10.82
C LEU A 81 -1.47 2.22 10.66
N GLU A 82 -1.28 2.70 9.44
CA GLU A 82 -0.21 3.60 9.06
C GLU A 82 -0.78 5.00 8.84
N ASN A 83 -0.07 6.02 9.32
CA ASN A 83 -0.35 7.40 8.94
C ASN A 83 0.17 7.63 7.50
N ALA A 84 -0.72 8.07 6.60
CA ALA A 84 -0.43 8.33 5.20
C ALA A 84 0.67 9.39 5.01
N GLU A 85 0.71 10.41 5.85
CA GLU A 85 1.70 11.51 5.80
C GLU A 85 3.14 10.99 5.86
N ASN A 86 3.38 9.99 6.71
CA ASN A 86 4.70 9.42 6.94
C ASN A 86 5.01 8.21 6.03
N LEU A 87 4.07 7.79 5.19
CA LEU A 87 4.19 6.54 4.44
C LEU A 87 5.32 6.60 3.41
N GLN A 88 5.48 7.73 2.72
CA GLN A 88 6.55 7.94 1.74
C GLN A 88 7.93 7.84 2.39
N ASN A 89 8.14 8.52 3.52
CA ASN A 89 9.39 8.47 4.26
C ASN A 89 9.73 7.03 4.68
N LYS A 90 8.74 6.32 5.26
CA LYS A 90 8.89 4.90 5.64
C LYS A 90 9.25 4.01 4.45
N ALA A 91 8.65 4.25 3.28
CA ALA A 91 8.95 3.49 2.07
C ALA A 91 10.38 3.72 1.58
N CYS A 92 10.85 4.98 1.62
CA CYS A 92 12.22 5.31 1.25
C CYS A 92 13.25 4.77 2.25
N GLU A 93 12.97 4.81 3.55
CA GLU A 93 13.81 4.19 4.57
C GLU A 93 13.89 2.68 4.40
N PHE A 94 12.74 2.03 4.15
CA PHE A 94 12.69 0.61 3.83
C PHE A 94 13.56 0.26 2.63
N PHE A 95 13.47 1.04 1.55
CA PHE A 95 14.34 0.88 0.39
C PHE A 95 15.82 1.01 0.76
N LYS A 96 16.22 2.10 1.45
CA LYS A 96 17.63 2.35 1.82
C LYS A 96 18.19 1.18 2.63
N LYS A 97 17.41 0.70 3.61
CA LYS A 97 17.78 -0.46 4.42
C LYS A 97 17.95 -1.72 3.55
N LYS A 98 16.94 -2.03 2.72
CA LYS A 98 16.96 -3.26 1.91
C LYS A 98 18.06 -3.25 0.86
N LYS A 99 18.33 -2.08 0.28
CA LYS A 99 19.47 -1.81 -0.59
C LYS A 99 20.77 -2.14 0.12
N GLY A 100 21.03 -1.56 1.30
CA GLY A 100 22.26 -1.78 2.05
C GLY A 100 22.49 -3.27 2.40
N GLU A 101 21.42 -3.99 2.76
CA GLU A 101 21.49 -5.45 2.98
C GLU A 101 21.99 -6.19 1.72
N ILE A 102 21.41 -5.87 0.55
CA ILE A 102 21.72 -6.56 -0.71
C ILE A 102 23.09 -6.17 -1.26
N GLU A 103 23.46 -4.89 -1.19
CA GLU A 103 24.78 -4.41 -1.63
C GLU A 103 25.88 -5.08 -0.82
N LYS A 104 25.70 -5.22 0.51
CA LYS A 104 26.65 -5.93 1.38
C LYS A 104 26.73 -7.42 1.06
N GLN A 105 25.60 -8.07 0.79
CA GLN A 105 25.56 -9.51 0.50
C GLN A 105 26.12 -9.85 -0.88
N LYS A 106 25.79 -9.05 -1.90
CA LYS A 106 26.12 -9.34 -3.30
C LYS A 106 27.33 -8.59 -3.83
N LYS A 107 27.90 -7.66 -3.05
CA LYS A 107 29.02 -6.78 -3.44
C LYS A 107 28.72 -6.01 -4.74
N VAL A 108 27.48 -5.55 -4.89
CA VAL A 108 27.03 -4.71 -6.01
C VAL A 108 26.69 -3.31 -5.50
N THR A 109 26.67 -2.33 -6.40
CA THR A 109 26.12 -0.99 -6.12
C THR A 109 24.82 -0.84 -6.90
N LEU A 110 23.75 -0.54 -6.18
CA LEU A 110 22.43 -0.30 -6.73
C LEU A 110 22.18 1.20 -6.85
N VAL A 111 21.42 1.62 -7.85
CA VAL A 111 21.02 3.04 -7.98
C VAL A 111 19.77 3.29 -7.11
N TYR A 112 19.52 4.56 -6.76
CA TYR A 112 18.28 4.98 -6.08
C TYR A 112 17.04 4.59 -6.92
N PRO A 113 15.84 4.38 -6.33
CA PRO A 113 14.73 3.72 -7.02
C PRO A 113 14.31 4.50 -8.27
N PRO A 114 14.33 3.87 -9.46
CA PRO A 114 13.88 4.54 -10.68
C PRO A 114 12.36 4.79 -10.68
N ALA A 115 11.58 4.06 -9.88
CA ALA A 115 10.11 4.12 -9.86
C ALA A 115 9.52 4.81 -8.61
N GLY A 116 10.35 5.52 -7.83
CA GLY A 116 9.95 6.08 -6.53
C GLY A 116 9.74 5.02 -5.43
N CYS A 117 9.67 5.48 -4.18
CA CYS A 117 9.61 4.61 -3.02
C CYS A 117 8.25 3.93 -2.82
N GLN A 118 7.17 4.52 -3.34
CA GLN A 118 5.79 4.05 -3.21
C GLN A 118 5.60 2.61 -3.73
N SER A 119 6.39 2.21 -4.72
CA SER A 119 6.34 0.88 -5.33
C SER A 119 6.70 -0.28 -4.39
N TYR A 120 7.34 0.00 -3.24
CA TYR A 120 7.84 -1.02 -2.33
C TYR A 120 6.80 -1.56 -1.34
N PHE A 121 5.66 -0.89 -1.18
CA PHE A 121 4.59 -1.33 -0.28
C PHE A 121 3.36 -1.78 -1.04
N LYS A 122 2.64 -2.74 -0.46
CA LYS A 122 1.29 -3.08 -0.87
C LYS A 122 0.34 -2.35 0.08
N VAL A 123 -0.47 -1.44 -0.44
CA VAL A 123 -1.32 -0.58 0.38
C VAL A 123 -2.77 -1.05 0.27
N TYR A 124 -3.45 -1.03 1.42
CA TYR A 124 -4.90 -1.14 1.49
C TYR A 124 -5.48 0.10 2.16
N VAL A 125 -6.51 0.67 1.54
CA VAL A 125 -7.34 1.72 2.15
C VAL A 125 -8.57 1.06 2.78
N LEU A 126 -8.86 1.44 4.03
CA LEU A 126 -9.98 0.96 4.81
C LEU A 126 -10.98 2.10 4.97
N GLU A 127 -12.17 1.95 4.40
CA GLU A 127 -13.27 2.93 4.49
C GLU A 127 -14.36 2.35 5.39
N LYS A 128 -14.70 3.03 6.49
CA LYS A 128 -15.85 2.63 7.30
C LYS A 128 -17.13 3.01 6.56
N ILE A 129 -18.04 2.05 6.40
CA ILE A 129 -19.37 2.27 5.81
C ILE A 129 -20.45 2.37 6.90
N ASN A 130 -20.24 1.73 8.05
CA ASN A 130 -21.04 1.91 9.26
C ASN A 130 -20.24 1.47 10.49
N ASN A 131 -20.88 1.40 11.66
CA ASN A 131 -20.22 1.05 12.92
C ASN A 131 -19.59 -0.36 12.93
N ASN A 132 -20.14 -1.30 12.15
CA ASN A 132 -19.77 -2.71 12.20
C ASN A 132 -19.03 -3.19 10.95
N GLU A 133 -19.10 -2.42 9.85
CA GLU A 133 -18.57 -2.80 8.55
C GLU A 133 -17.61 -1.76 7.99
N LEU A 134 -16.58 -2.25 7.31
CA LEU A 134 -15.66 -1.45 6.52
C LEU A 134 -15.39 -2.14 5.18
N ILE A 135 -15.04 -1.34 4.18
CA ILE A 135 -14.57 -1.81 2.88
C ILE A 135 -13.04 -1.69 2.86
N LYS A 136 -12.38 -2.77 2.48
CA LYS A 136 -10.93 -2.85 2.28
C LYS A 136 -10.64 -2.84 0.78
N TYR A 137 -9.99 -1.79 0.31
CA TYR A 137 -9.57 -1.61 -1.08
C TYR A 137 -8.08 -1.92 -1.24
N GLU A 138 -7.71 -2.83 -2.13
CA GLU A 138 -6.34 -2.90 -2.63
C GLU A 138 -6.13 -1.75 -3.63
N VAL A 139 -5.10 -0.94 -3.43
CA VAL A 139 -4.91 0.30 -4.19
C VAL A 139 -3.52 0.37 -4.82
N ASP A 140 -3.44 1.04 -5.96
CA ASP A 140 -2.18 1.64 -6.40
C ASP A 140 -1.92 2.90 -5.55
N TRP A 141 -0.65 3.16 -5.27
CA TRP A 141 -0.24 4.32 -4.50
C TRP A 141 0.65 5.20 -5.35
N GLU A 142 0.25 6.46 -5.47
CA GLU A 142 0.99 7.51 -6.14
C GLU A 142 1.28 8.63 -5.15
N TYR A 143 2.55 9.02 -5.07
CA TYR A 143 2.95 10.21 -4.33
C TYR A 143 2.60 11.44 -5.17
N SER A 144 1.84 12.36 -4.60
CA SER A 144 1.41 13.60 -5.25
C SER A 144 2.22 14.75 -4.66
N GLU A 145 3.06 15.40 -5.46
CA GLU A 145 3.73 16.66 -5.07
C GLU A 145 2.85 17.91 -5.26
N PHE A 146 1.61 17.72 -5.73
CA PHE A 146 0.66 18.79 -6.01
C PHE A 146 0.12 19.43 -4.73
#